data_AF-A0A2G5S925-F1
#
_entry.id   AF-A0A2G5S925-F1
#
_cell.length_a   1.000
_cell.length_b   1.000
_cell.length_c   1.000
_cell.angle_alpha   90.00
_cell.angle_beta   90.00
_cell.angle_gamma   90.00
#
_symmetry.space_group_name_H-M   'P 1'
#
loop_
_entity.id
_entity.type
_entity.pdbx_description
1 polymer ?
#
loop_
_entity_poly.entity_id
_entity_poly.type
_entity_poly.pdbx_seq_one_letter_code
_entity_poly.pdbx_strand_id
1 'polypeptide(L)'
;MSLSSFPPNRKPIPLLRFPQLVRNEVFSNWDIFEIYQFSTLSKVTKSISKQMKKPKTVMCLEPLGEYDKITLTSKRGEEGDKWFKFSICPSTEVWDKFLNEYDYFLRYGNYNYHPIFAESSIETFGSLVEHVQDVYAPDIEQVDFYNCSSRGIDEEELKSYLNWFNGYKQLGKIPEIRVNISGLAFKVFLENWKLDVGTLIATPETSELCPVDFKVDHLRRTDCVKWVDFNVLRRFDCVEASTDTNFSNEDMNLFLKDWKEGRSYHRAYWMDFLISERVKWKKILEGLDAELRDLRTVKRTFRFNDNRQVWDYHGGFDIKRIDGKVATVGYCYFQVTENEPLRPEMLEEYDRVVRVWNSEDNDDEEEIEDVIVVPEGVVDEQRYIESEKSERRLGRYEFMMIVW
;
A
#
# COMPACT_ATOMS: atom_id res chain seq x y z
N MET A 1 32.81 -21.89 -27.38
CA MET A 1 34.02 -21.21 -27.90
C MET A 1 34.98 -20.99 -26.74
N SER A 2 36.27 -21.14 -27.03
CA SER A 2 37.42 -21.14 -26.11
C SER A 2 37.41 -20.02 -25.07
N LEU A 3 37.68 -20.39 -23.81
CA LEU A 3 38.16 -19.51 -22.74
C LEU A 3 39.32 -18.65 -23.26
N SER A 4 39.16 -17.34 -23.24
CA SER A 4 40.22 -16.40 -23.54
C SER A 4 41.25 -16.39 -22.41
N SER A 5 42.49 -16.69 -22.77
CA SER A 5 43.69 -16.62 -21.94
C SER A 5 43.83 -15.26 -21.24
N PHE A 6 43.75 -15.25 -19.91
CA PHE A 6 44.33 -14.17 -19.12
C PHE A 6 45.87 -14.20 -19.26
N PRO A 7 46.55 -13.06 -19.50
CA PRO A 7 48.01 -13.04 -19.56
C PRO A 7 48.59 -13.42 -18.19
N PRO A 8 49.64 -14.27 -18.13
CA PRO A 8 50.23 -14.68 -16.87
C PRO A 8 51.04 -13.52 -16.25
N ASN A 9 50.98 -13.38 -14.93
CA ASN A 9 51.82 -12.49 -14.11
C ASN A 9 51.55 -10.97 -14.13
N ARG A 10 50.34 -10.52 -13.80
CA ARG A 10 50.19 -9.24 -13.09
C ARG A 10 50.09 -9.52 -11.60
N LYS A 11 51.08 -9.07 -10.81
CA LYS A 11 50.95 -9.08 -9.35
C LYS A 11 49.70 -8.24 -8.99
N PRO A 12 48.75 -8.78 -8.21
CA PRO A 12 47.59 -7.99 -7.80
C PRO A 12 48.06 -6.75 -7.06
N ILE A 13 47.53 -5.59 -7.45
CA ILE A 13 47.83 -4.32 -6.79
C ILE A 13 47.15 -4.36 -5.42
N PRO A 14 47.91 -4.25 -4.32
CA PRO A 14 47.34 -4.37 -2.97
C PRO A 14 46.63 -3.07 -2.60
N LEU A 15 45.37 -2.90 -3.01
CA LEU A 15 44.57 -1.68 -2.85
C LEU A 15 44.65 -1.09 -1.43
N LEU A 16 44.62 -1.94 -0.40
CA LEU A 16 44.69 -1.53 1.00
C LEU A 16 46.04 -0.96 1.45
N ARG A 17 47.11 -1.14 0.67
CA ARG A 17 48.46 -0.59 0.95
C ARG A 17 48.67 0.81 0.39
N PHE A 18 47.73 1.32 -0.41
CA PHE A 18 47.82 2.70 -0.89
C PHE A 18 47.59 3.72 0.25
N PRO A 19 48.19 4.93 0.13
CA PRO A 19 47.86 6.03 1.02
C PRO A 19 46.35 6.27 1.10
N GLN A 20 45.85 6.72 2.26
CA GLN A 20 44.42 6.92 2.49
C GLN A 20 43.77 7.81 1.43
N LEU A 21 44.46 8.87 0.99
CA LEU A 21 43.97 9.78 -0.04
C LEU A 21 43.66 9.06 -1.37
N VAL A 22 44.58 8.21 -1.83
CA VAL A 22 44.41 7.43 -3.06
C VAL A 22 43.28 6.41 -2.90
N ARG A 23 43.18 5.77 -1.72
CA ARG A 23 42.08 4.84 -1.44
C ARG A 23 40.73 5.55 -1.46
N ASN A 24 40.62 6.71 -0.83
CA ASN A 24 39.38 7.50 -0.82
C ASN A 24 38.94 7.91 -2.22
N GLU A 25 39.88 8.30 -3.09
CA GLU A 25 39.60 8.64 -4.49
C GLU A 25 39.11 7.43 -5.29
N VAL A 26 39.70 6.25 -5.07
CA VAL A 26 39.20 5.02 -5.71
C VAL A 26 37.79 4.70 -5.21
N PHE A 27 37.59 4.71 -3.88
CA PHE A 27 36.30 4.37 -3.27
C PHE A 27 35.19 5.36 -3.60
N SER A 28 35.50 6.64 -3.85
CA SER A 28 34.50 7.64 -4.24
C SER A 28 33.92 7.42 -5.63
N ASN A 29 34.57 6.59 -6.45
CA ASN A 29 34.10 6.22 -7.78
C ASN A 29 33.35 4.88 -7.79
N TRP A 30 33.18 4.23 -6.64
CA TRP A 30 32.48 2.94 -6.57
C TRP A 30 30.98 3.08 -6.43
N ASP A 31 30.25 2.24 -7.15
CA ASP A 31 28.81 2.11 -6.99
C ASP A 31 28.41 1.25 -5.78
N ILE A 32 27.10 1.13 -5.56
CA ILE A 32 26.55 0.35 -4.45
C ILE A 32 26.97 -1.12 -4.53
N PHE A 33 27.06 -1.72 -5.71
CA PHE A 33 27.42 -3.14 -5.86
C PHE A 33 28.92 -3.38 -5.65
N GLU A 34 29.78 -2.49 -6.14
CA GLU A 34 31.22 -2.56 -5.89
C GLU A 34 31.54 -2.43 -4.39
N ILE A 35 30.87 -1.50 -3.69
CA ILE A 35 31.00 -1.36 -2.23
C ILE A 35 30.53 -2.64 -1.52
N TYR A 36 29.46 -3.27 -2.03
CA TYR A 36 28.90 -4.49 -1.45
C TYR A 36 29.89 -5.64 -1.62
N GLN A 37 30.37 -5.88 -2.85
CA GLN A 37 31.35 -6.92 -3.12
C GLN A 37 32.63 -6.73 -2.31
N PHE A 38 33.12 -5.50 -2.17
CA PHE A 38 34.29 -5.23 -1.36
C PHE A 38 34.03 -5.54 0.13
N SER A 39 32.83 -5.22 0.63
CA SER A 39 32.46 -5.45 2.02
C SER A 39 32.35 -6.93 2.40
N THR A 40 32.15 -7.84 1.44
CA THR A 40 32.08 -9.29 1.69
C THR A 40 33.46 -9.96 1.78
N LEU A 41 34.54 -9.29 1.37
CA LEU A 41 35.89 -9.90 1.31
C LEU A 41 36.50 -10.19 2.68
N SER A 42 36.26 -9.35 3.70
CA SER A 42 36.83 -9.50 5.05
C SER A 42 36.17 -8.55 6.05
N LYS A 43 36.42 -8.78 7.36
CA LYS A 43 36.02 -7.83 8.42
C LYS A 43 36.64 -6.43 8.23
N VAL A 44 37.86 -6.36 7.71
CA VAL A 44 38.57 -5.09 7.46
C VAL A 44 37.90 -4.32 6.33
N THR A 45 37.63 -4.99 5.20
CA THR A 45 36.98 -4.34 4.06
C THR A 45 35.54 -3.95 4.39
N LYS A 46 34.79 -4.76 5.15
CA LYS A 46 33.47 -4.37 5.69
C LYS A 46 33.55 -3.09 6.52
N SER A 47 34.51 -3.01 7.45
CA SER A 47 34.71 -1.82 8.29
C SER A 47 35.03 -0.58 7.45
N ILE A 48 35.83 -0.72 6.40
CA ILE A 48 36.12 0.37 5.46
C ILE A 48 34.85 0.75 4.68
N SER A 49 34.11 -0.22 4.12
CA SER A 49 32.86 0.02 3.37
C SER A 49 31.86 0.82 4.18
N LYS A 50 31.73 0.56 5.48
CA LYS A 50 30.84 1.32 6.39
C LYS A 50 31.19 2.82 6.47
N GLN A 51 32.46 3.16 6.30
CA GLN A 51 32.97 4.54 6.39
C GLN A 51 33.04 5.26 5.03
N MET A 52 32.80 4.54 3.93
CA MET A 52 32.77 5.15 2.60
C MET A 52 31.62 6.13 2.47
N LYS A 53 31.83 7.20 1.69
CA LYS A 53 30.75 8.11 1.28
C LYS A 53 29.85 7.35 0.31
N LYS A 54 28.53 7.40 0.54
CA LYS A 54 27.51 6.70 -0.24
C LYS A 54 26.24 7.54 -0.29
N PRO A 55 25.37 7.34 -1.29
CA PRO A 55 24.07 7.98 -1.32
C PRO A 55 23.22 7.52 -0.13
N LYS A 56 22.32 8.39 0.34
CA LYS A 56 21.29 7.96 1.30
C LYS A 56 20.30 7.08 0.58
N THR A 57 20.12 5.88 1.09
CA THR A 57 19.20 4.90 0.51
C THR A 57 18.10 4.51 1.49
N VAL A 58 17.02 4.00 0.90
CA VAL A 58 15.93 3.31 1.58
C VAL A 58 15.88 1.88 1.08
N MET A 59 15.34 0.98 1.89
CA MET A 59 15.31 -0.45 1.61
C MET A 59 13.87 -0.94 1.44
N CYS A 60 13.65 -1.67 0.35
CA CYS A 60 12.46 -2.51 0.14
C CYS A 60 12.88 -3.99 0.16
N LEU A 61 12.09 -4.80 0.86
CA LEU A 61 12.30 -6.24 1.04
C LEU A 61 11.27 -7.02 0.22
N GLU A 62 11.73 -7.86 -0.71
CA GLU A 62 10.87 -8.60 -1.65
C GLU A 62 11.11 -10.13 -1.49
N PRO A 63 10.59 -10.77 -0.43
CA PRO A 63 10.73 -12.21 -0.19
C PRO A 63 9.79 -13.04 -1.07
N LEU A 64 10.07 -14.35 -1.21
CA LEU A 64 9.18 -15.36 -1.81
C LEU A 64 8.83 -15.09 -3.29
N GLY A 65 9.61 -14.23 -3.96
CA GLY A 65 9.51 -14.03 -5.40
C GLY A 65 10.17 -15.19 -6.16
N GLU A 66 10.20 -15.09 -7.50
CA GLU A 66 11.03 -15.99 -8.32
C GLU A 66 12.51 -15.99 -7.86
N TYR A 67 12.95 -14.85 -7.34
CA TYR A 67 14.19 -14.63 -6.61
C TYR A 67 13.87 -13.77 -5.40
N ASP A 68 14.41 -14.13 -4.24
CA ASP A 68 14.37 -13.25 -3.06
C ASP A 68 15.23 -12.02 -3.33
N LYS A 69 14.67 -10.83 -3.11
CA LYS A 69 15.30 -9.57 -3.51
C LYS A 69 15.35 -8.57 -2.36
N ILE A 70 16.41 -7.76 -2.39
CA ILE A 70 16.53 -6.52 -1.62
C ILE A 70 16.75 -5.39 -2.60
N THR A 71 15.90 -4.37 -2.52
CA THR A 71 16.02 -3.17 -3.35
C THR A 71 16.47 -2.00 -2.50
N LEU A 72 17.61 -1.40 -2.86
CA LEU A 72 18.02 -0.09 -2.36
C LEU A 72 17.61 0.99 -3.37
N THR A 73 16.95 2.03 -2.88
CA THR A 73 16.55 3.19 -3.69
C THR A 73 17.22 4.43 -3.14
N SER A 74 17.82 5.26 -4.00
CA SER A 74 18.34 6.57 -3.59
C SER A 74 17.18 7.48 -3.18
N LYS A 75 17.29 8.19 -2.04
CA LYS A 75 16.26 9.17 -1.64
C LYS A 75 16.11 10.25 -2.73
N ARG A 76 14.86 10.63 -3.04
CA ARG A 76 14.51 11.61 -4.09
C ARG A 76 15.36 12.88 -3.98
N GLY A 77 16.00 13.27 -5.09
CA GLY A 77 16.67 14.57 -5.25
C GLY A 77 18.21 14.57 -5.25
N GLU A 78 18.88 13.45 -4.96
CA GLU A 78 20.35 13.40 -4.97
C GLU A 78 20.95 12.87 -6.28
N GLU A 79 20.30 11.88 -6.91
CA GLU A 79 20.57 11.35 -8.25
C GLU A 79 19.23 10.78 -8.75
N GLY A 80 18.85 10.96 -10.01
CA GLY A 80 17.55 10.50 -10.52
C GLY A 80 17.22 9.06 -10.08
N ASP A 81 15.95 8.78 -9.76
CA ASP A 81 15.47 7.56 -9.08
C ASP A 81 16.15 6.27 -9.59
N LYS A 82 17.28 5.87 -8.98
CA LYS A 82 18.02 4.63 -9.30
C LYS A 82 17.61 3.56 -8.30
N TRP A 83 17.27 2.39 -8.84
CA TRP A 83 16.99 1.20 -8.06
C TRP A 83 18.17 0.22 -8.17
N PHE A 84 18.69 -0.20 -7.03
CA PHE A 84 19.77 -1.18 -6.92
C PHE A 84 19.20 -2.45 -6.30
N LYS A 85 18.98 -3.48 -7.13
CA LYS A 85 18.36 -4.74 -6.72
C LYS A 85 19.42 -5.82 -6.51
N PHE A 86 19.54 -6.32 -5.28
CA PHE A 86 20.27 -7.53 -4.97
C PHE A 86 19.32 -8.71 -5.09
N SER A 87 19.62 -9.67 -5.96
CA SER A 87 18.76 -10.85 -6.21
C SER A 87 19.48 -12.12 -5.81
N ILE A 88 18.93 -12.89 -4.87
CA ILE A 88 19.46 -14.21 -4.52
C ILE A 88 19.16 -15.17 -5.67
N CYS A 89 20.20 -15.78 -6.22
CA CYS A 89 20.10 -16.63 -7.41
C CYS A 89 20.92 -17.91 -7.22
N PRO A 90 20.37 -19.10 -7.49
CA PRO A 90 21.07 -20.35 -7.20
C PRO A 90 22.25 -20.63 -8.15
N SER A 91 22.24 -20.10 -9.38
CA SER A 91 23.33 -20.34 -10.34
C SER A 91 23.42 -19.27 -11.43
N THR A 92 24.58 -19.23 -12.10
CA THR A 92 24.81 -18.34 -13.24
C THR A 92 23.86 -18.63 -14.41
N GLU A 93 23.55 -19.90 -14.67
CA GLU A 93 22.65 -20.28 -15.76
C GLU A 93 21.23 -19.75 -15.53
N VAL A 94 20.75 -19.79 -14.28
CA VAL A 94 19.45 -19.22 -13.90
C VAL A 94 19.49 -17.69 -14.03
N TRP A 95 20.59 -17.06 -13.62
CA TRP A 95 20.78 -15.63 -13.79
C TRP A 95 20.77 -15.18 -15.25
N ASP A 96 21.50 -15.89 -16.11
CA ASP A 96 21.56 -15.61 -17.55
C ASP A 96 20.18 -15.78 -18.19
N LYS A 97 19.42 -16.80 -17.78
CA LYS A 97 18.04 -16.99 -18.22
C LYS A 97 17.15 -15.81 -17.82
N PHE A 98 17.22 -15.37 -16.56
CA PHE A 98 16.48 -14.20 -16.07
C PHE A 98 16.79 -12.93 -16.87
N LEU A 99 18.07 -12.65 -17.11
CA LEU A 99 18.48 -11.48 -17.91
C LEU A 99 17.95 -11.53 -19.35
N ASN A 100 17.91 -12.71 -19.96
CA ASN A 100 17.39 -12.89 -21.31
C ASN A 100 15.87 -12.75 -21.39
N GLU A 101 15.12 -13.23 -20.39
CA GLU A 101 13.66 -13.09 -20.32
C GLU A 101 13.23 -11.64 -20.05
N TYR A 102 14.04 -10.88 -19.30
CA TYR A 102 13.76 -9.49 -18.92
C TYR A 102 14.54 -8.43 -19.75
N ASP A 103 15.13 -8.79 -20.91
CA ASP A 103 15.83 -7.86 -21.81
C ASP A 103 14.96 -6.64 -22.21
N TYR A 104 13.63 -6.78 -22.14
CA TYR A 104 12.68 -5.70 -22.32
C TYR A 104 12.74 -4.63 -21.21
N PHE A 105 12.90 -5.01 -19.94
CA PHE A 105 12.90 -4.09 -18.79
C PHE A 105 14.25 -3.39 -18.58
N LEU A 106 15.36 -4.02 -18.99
CA LEU A 106 16.70 -3.44 -18.95
C LEU A 106 16.84 -2.21 -19.88
N ARG A 107 16.05 -2.14 -20.96
CA ARG A 107 16.14 -1.05 -21.95
C ARG A 107 15.37 0.22 -21.57
N TYR A 108 14.47 0.15 -20.59
CA TYR A 108 13.56 1.26 -20.26
C TYR A 108 13.51 1.65 -18.78
N GLY A 109 14.18 0.92 -17.87
CA GLY A 109 14.10 1.17 -16.44
C GLY A 109 15.40 1.66 -15.79
N ASN A 110 15.28 2.45 -14.72
CA ASN A 110 16.39 2.81 -13.83
C ASN A 110 16.79 1.67 -12.86
N TYR A 111 16.51 0.41 -13.23
CA TYR A 111 16.77 -0.77 -12.40
C TYR A 111 18.13 -1.36 -12.73
N ASN A 112 19.01 -1.39 -11.74
CA ASN A 112 20.30 -2.07 -11.81
C ASN A 112 20.20 -3.33 -10.95
N TYR A 113 20.59 -4.48 -11.50
CA TYR A 113 20.49 -5.74 -10.79
C TYR A 113 21.88 -6.33 -10.50
N HIS A 114 21.99 -6.99 -9.35
CA HIS A 114 23.19 -7.66 -8.91
C HIS A 114 22.86 -9.06 -8.36
N PRO A 115 23.40 -10.14 -8.97
CA PRO A 115 23.15 -11.49 -8.48
C PRO A 115 23.97 -11.77 -7.22
N ILE A 116 23.31 -12.40 -6.24
CA ILE A 116 23.93 -13.02 -5.07
C ILE A 116 23.83 -14.54 -5.26
N PHE A 117 24.94 -15.17 -5.63
CA PHE A 117 24.94 -16.60 -5.90
C PHE A 117 24.88 -17.42 -4.60
N ALA A 118 23.69 -17.89 -4.28
CA ALA A 118 23.37 -18.68 -3.10
C ALA A 118 22.03 -19.40 -3.28
N GLU A 119 21.80 -20.44 -2.49
CA GLU A 119 20.49 -21.08 -2.39
C GLU A 119 19.47 -20.10 -1.80
N SER A 120 18.28 -20.03 -2.41
CA SER A 120 17.16 -19.24 -1.89
C SER A 120 16.70 -19.89 -0.60
N SER A 121 16.95 -19.22 0.52
CA SER A 121 16.50 -19.63 1.84
C SER A 121 16.36 -18.42 2.74
N ILE A 122 15.59 -18.58 3.82
CA ILE A 122 15.40 -17.53 4.81
C ILE A 122 16.73 -17.11 5.47
N GLU A 123 17.67 -18.04 5.65
CA GLU A 123 18.99 -17.74 6.22
C GLU A 123 19.82 -16.87 5.28
N THR A 124 19.82 -17.18 3.97
CA THR A 124 20.52 -16.38 2.96
C THR A 124 19.89 -14.99 2.86
N PHE A 125 18.56 -14.92 2.81
CA PHE A 125 17.82 -13.66 2.77
C PHE A 125 18.11 -12.80 4.00
N GLY A 126 17.93 -13.34 5.20
CA GLY A 126 18.19 -12.62 6.45
C GLY A 126 19.63 -12.15 6.56
N SER A 127 20.61 -12.98 6.18
CA SER A 127 22.02 -12.61 6.16
C SER A 127 22.32 -11.46 5.21
N LEU A 128 21.66 -11.45 4.03
CA LEU A 128 21.77 -10.36 3.07
C LEU A 128 21.17 -9.06 3.62
N VAL A 129 19.98 -9.12 4.24
CA VAL A 129 19.35 -7.96 4.89
C VAL A 129 20.26 -7.37 5.96
N GLU A 130 20.75 -8.20 6.88
CA GLU A 130 21.64 -7.77 7.96
C GLU A 130 22.94 -7.16 7.42
N HIS A 131 23.51 -7.75 6.38
CA HIS A 131 24.74 -7.24 5.78
C HIS A 131 24.53 -5.91 5.08
N VAL A 132 23.46 -5.78 4.28
CA VAL A 132 23.12 -4.53 3.60
C VAL A 132 22.79 -3.44 4.62
N GLN A 133 22.09 -3.76 5.72
CA GLN A 133 21.85 -2.78 6.78
C GLN A 133 23.13 -2.39 7.54
N ASP A 134 24.01 -3.33 7.87
CA ASP A 134 25.27 -3.03 8.55
C ASP A 134 26.20 -2.16 7.68
N VAL A 135 26.21 -2.40 6.36
CA VAL A 135 27.03 -1.62 5.43
C VAL A 135 26.37 -0.27 5.15
N TYR A 136 25.16 -0.22 4.61
CA TYR A 136 24.57 0.99 4.06
C TYR A 136 23.70 1.78 5.04
N ALA A 137 23.30 1.18 6.17
CA ALA A 137 22.38 1.76 7.14
C ALA A 137 21.10 2.40 6.52
N PRO A 138 20.41 1.72 5.57
CA PRO A 138 19.15 2.21 5.04
C PRO A 138 18.01 1.97 6.05
N ASP A 139 17.04 2.87 6.03
CA ASP A 139 15.75 2.64 6.68
C ASP A 139 14.96 1.62 5.85
N ILE A 140 14.29 0.67 6.50
CA ILE A 140 13.34 -0.23 5.82
C ILE A 140 12.03 0.52 5.69
N GLU A 141 11.65 0.83 4.45
CA GLU A 141 10.41 1.56 4.16
C GLU A 141 9.28 0.63 3.71
N GLN A 142 9.62 -0.53 3.16
CA GLN A 142 8.63 -1.36 2.47
C GLN A 142 8.96 -2.86 2.55
N VAL A 143 7.90 -3.68 2.67
CA VAL A 143 7.96 -5.14 2.48
C VAL A 143 6.93 -5.55 1.43
N ASP A 144 7.39 -6.19 0.37
CA ASP A 144 6.59 -6.55 -0.81
C ASP A 144 6.50 -8.06 -0.98
N PHE A 145 5.33 -8.61 -0.64
CA PHE A 145 4.93 -9.96 -1.00
C PHE A 145 4.26 -9.94 -2.39
N TYR A 146 5.05 -9.63 -3.42
CA TYR A 146 4.60 -9.43 -4.80
C TYR A 146 5.25 -10.46 -5.74
N ASN A 147 4.54 -10.89 -6.80
CA ASN A 147 4.95 -11.93 -7.76
C ASN A 147 5.09 -13.36 -7.19
N CYS A 148 4.58 -13.63 -6.00
CA CYS A 148 4.62 -14.95 -5.37
C CYS A 148 3.62 -15.94 -6.00
N SER A 149 2.64 -15.45 -6.77
CA SER A 149 1.56 -16.24 -7.38
C SER A 149 2.01 -17.18 -8.50
N SER A 150 3.17 -16.92 -9.14
CA SER A 150 3.63 -17.71 -10.30
C SER A 150 4.18 -19.10 -9.95
N ARG A 151 4.64 -19.31 -8.71
CA ARG A 151 5.18 -20.61 -8.26
C ARG A 151 4.27 -21.39 -7.33
N GLY A 152 3.22 -20.76 -6.80
CA GLY A 152 2.46 -21.30 -5.67
C GLY A 152 3.30 -21.20 -4.40
N ILE A 153 2.83 -20.46 -3.41
CA ILE A 153 3.58 -20.23 -2.17
C ILE A 153 3.45 -21.46 -1.27
N ASP A 154 4.57 -22.03 -0.85
CA ASP A 154 4.59 -23.03 0.22
C ASP A 154 4.27 -22.36 1.56
N GLU A 155 3.30 -22.89 2.31
CA GLU A 155 2.85 -22.29 3.57
C GLU A 155 3.92 -22.33 4.67
N GLU A 156 4.75 -23.37 4.71
CA GLU A 156 5.80 -23.48 5.72
C GLU A 156 6.97 -22.54 5.41
N GLU A 157 7.26 -22.35 4.12
CA GLU A 157 8.19 -21.32 3.66
C GLU A 157 7.67 -19.92 4.04
N LEU A 158 6.41 -19.59 3.72
CA LEU A 158 5.79 -18.32 4.11
C LEU A 158 5.86 -18.09 5.63
N LYS A 159 5.46 -19.09 6.43
CA LYS A 159 5.55 -19.01 7.90
C LYS A 159 6.98 -18.74 8.36
N SER A 160 7.97 -19.35 7.71
CA SER A 160 9.39 -19.13 8.04
C SER A 160 9.81 -17.67 7.82
N TYR A 161 9.42 -17.07 6.70
CA TYR A 161 9.63 -15.64 6.44
C TYR A 161 8.91 -14.74 7.44
N LEU A 162 7.61 -15.00 7.70
CA LEU A 162 6.82 -14.22 8.66
C LEU A 162 7.42 -14.27 10.07
N ASN A 163 7.84 -15.46 10.51
CA ASN A 163 8.53 -15.65 11.79
C ASN A 163 9.83 -14.86 11.86
N TRP A 164 10.61 -14.83 10.78
CA TRP A 164 11.82 -14.05 10.70
C TRP A 164 11.52 -12.54 10.82
N PHE A 165 10.56 -12.01 10.05
CA PHE A 165 10.17 -10.60 10.13
C PHE A 165 9.70 -10.22 11.54
N ASN A 166 8.83 -11.03 12.14
CA ASN A 166 8.33 -10.81 13.51
C ASN A 166 9.46 -10.82 14.56
N GLY A 167 10.51 -11.63 14.34
CA GLY A 167 11.68 -11.70 15.22
C GLY A 167 12.73 -10.62 14.94
N TYR A 168 12.63 -9.90 13.83
CA TYR A 168 13.66 -8.98 13.38
C TYR A 168 13.56 -7.62 14.07
N LYS A 169 14.34 -7.44 15.14
CA LYS A 169 14.26 -6.27 16.05
C LYS A 169 14.42 -4.90 15.38
N GLN A 170 15.13 -4.81 14.25
CA GLN A 170 15.35 -3.53 13.56
C GLN A 170 14.12 -3.06 12.77
N LEU A 171 13.12 -3.94 12.58
CA LEU A 171 11.99 -3.68 11.71
C LEU A 171 10.92 -2.78 12.36
N GLY A 172 10.70 -2.94 13.67
CA GLY A 172 9.73 -2.13 14.43
C GLY A 172 8.35 -2.10 13.77
N LYS A 173 7.77 -0.90 13.65
CA LYS A 173 6.57 -0.65 12.85
C LYS A 173 6.99 -0.47 11.39
N ILE A 174 6.42 -1.27 10.49
CA ILE A 174 6.70 -1.17 9.06
C ILE A 174 5.96 0.02 8.44
N PRO A 175 6.63 0.91 7.68
CA PRO A 175 5.93 2.00 7.02
C PRO A 175 4.94 1.54 5.96
N GLU A 176 5.30 0.58 5.10
CA GLU A 176 4.40 0.03 4.08
C GLU A 176 4.58 -1.48 3.86
N ILE A 177 3.47 -2.21 3.70
CA ILE A 177 3.45 -3.59 3.23
C ILE A 177 2.55 -3.69 2.01
N ARG A 178 3.04 -4.31 0.94
CA ARG A 178 2.22 -4.73 -0.20
C ARG A 178 2.09 -6.24 -0.24
N VAL A 179 0.86 -6.73 -0.33
CA VAL A 179 0.54 -8.16 -0.35
C VAL A 179 -0.28 -8.49 -1.58
N ASN A 180 0.34 -9.21 -2.51
CA ASN A 180 -0.33 -9.82 -3.66
C ASN A 180 -0.22 -11.34 -3.57
N ILE A 181 -0.84 -11.87 -2.51
CA ILE A 181 -0.98 -13.29 -2.22
C ILE A 181 -2.48 -13.57 -2.11
N SER A 182 -2.92 -14.74 -2.55
CA SER A 182 -4.33 -15.15 -2.57
C SER A 182 -4.56 -16.46 -1.80
N GLY A 183 -5.81 -16.73 -1.44
CA GLY A 183 -6.26 -18.00 -0.89
C GLY A 183 -5.71 -18.29 0.51
N LEU A 184 -5.34 -19.55 0.75
CA LEU A 184 -4.87 -20.01 2.06
C LEU A 184 -3.56 -19.33 2.49
N ALA A 185 -2.66 -19.02 1.56
CA ALA A 185 -1.43 -18.29 1.86
C ALA A 185 -1.70 -16.86 2.35
N PHE A 186 -2.73 -16.18 1.84
CA PHE A 186 -3.11 -14.85 2.33
C PHE A 186 -3.67 -14.91 3.76
N LYS A 187 -4.46 -15.95 4.06
CA LYS A 187 -4.90 -16.24 5.43
C LYS A 187 -3.71 -16.48 6.35
N VAL A 188 -2.74 -17.31 5.93
CA VAL A 188 -1.51 -17.56 6.69
C VAL A 188 -0.77 -16.24 6.97
N PHE A 189 -0.67 -15.35 5.99
CA PHE A 189 -0.09 -14.01 6.18
C PHE A 189 -0.81 -13.25 7.31
N LEU A 190 -2.14 -13.12 7.22
CA LEU A 190 -2.94 -12.35 8.18
C LEU A 190 -2.86 -12.91 9.61
N GLU A 191 -2.85 -14.24 9.76
CA GLU A 191 -2.80 -14.90 11.07
C GLU A 191 -1.41 -14.80 11.74
N ASN A 192 -0.35 -14.75 10.94
CA ASN A 192 1.02 -14.87 11.43
C ASN A 192 1.79 -13.55 11.45
N TRP A 193 1.39 -12.51 10.71
CA TRP A 193 2.00 -11.18 10.83
C TRP A 193 1.67 -10.54 12.19
N LYS A 194 2.67 -9.98 12.89
CA LYS A 194 2.52 -9.42 14.25
C LYS A 194 3.00 -7.99 14.44
N LEU A 195 3.63 -7.40 13.43
CA LEU A 195 4.15 -6.03 13.53
C LEU A 195 3.09 -5.03 13.09
N ASP A 196 2.96 -3.92 13.81
CA ASP A 196 2.10 -2.84 13.36
C ASP A 196 2.58 -2.30 12.00
N VAL A 197 1.62 -1.87 11.20
CA VAL A 197 1.83 -1.43 9.82
C VAL A 197 1.34 0.01 9.67
N GLY A 198 2.12 0.86 9.01
CA GLY A 198 1.68 2.15 8.53
C GLY A 198 0.62 1.95 7.46
N THR A 199 1.04 1.63 6.24
CA THR A 199 0.16 1.38 5.10
C THR A 199 0.13 -0.09 4.74
N LEU A 200 -1.05 -0.70 4.72
CA LEU A 200 -1.27 -2.03 4.17
C LEU A 200 -1.99 -1.92 2.82
N ILE A 201 -1.33 -2.39 1.76
CA ILE A 201 -1.91 -2.53 0.43
C ILE A 201 -2.07 -4.02 0.14
N ALA A 202 -3.30 -4.51 0.07
CA ALA A 202 -3.58 -5.94 -0.13
C ALA A 202 -4.47 -6.15 -1.36
N THR A 203 -4.06 -7.06 -2.25
CA THR A 203 -4.76 -7.39 -3.50
C THR A 203 -5.01 -8.89 -3.68
N PRO A 204 -5.62 -9.60 -2.70
CA PRO A 204 -5.91 -11.02 -2.86
C PRO A 204 -6.98 -11.26 -3.93
N GLU A 205 -6.81 -12.29 -4.76
CA GLU A 205 -7.84 -12.78 -5.68
C GLU A 205 -8.90 -13.64 -4.96
N THR A 206 -8.54 -14.26 -3.84
CA THR A 206 -9.42 -15.02 -2.97
C THR A 206 -8.96 -14.86 -1.52
N SER A 207 -9.88 -14.95 -0.57
CA SER A 207 -9.55 -14.87 0.85
C SER A 207 -10.52 -15.68 1.68
N GLU A 208 -10.02 -16.26 2.77
CA GLU A 208 -10.84 -16.71 3.89
C GLU A 208 -10.84 -15.65 4.98
N LEU A 209 -11.94 -15.53 5.71
CA LEU A 209 -12.00 -14.67 6.89
C LEU A 209 -11.16 -15.28 8.01
N CYS A 210 -10.29 -14.48 8.61
CA CYS A 210 -9.40 -14.93 9.68
C CYS A 210 -9.12 -13.81 10.69
N PRO A 211 -8.77 -14.18 11.93
CA PRO A 211 -8.41 -13.20 12.94
C PRO A 211 -7.06 -12.56 12.62
N VAL A 212 -6.96 -11.25 12.86
CA VAL A 212 -5.72 -10.47 12.77
C VAL A 212 -5.33 -9.93 14.15
N ASP A 213 -4.03 -9.81 14.40
CA ASP A 213 -3.47 -9.41 15.70
C ASP A 213 -2.35 -8.36 15.56
N PHE A 214 -2.57 -7.38 14.67
CA PHE A 214 -1.69 -6.24 14.46
C PHE A 214 -2.53 -5.02 14.03
N LYS A 215 -2.00 -3.82 14.23
CA LYS A 215 -2.67 -2.58 13.80
C LYS A 215 -2.21 -2.15 12.42
N VAL A 216 -3.10 -1.45 11.72
CA VAL A 216 -2.83 -0.79 10.44
C VAL A 216 -3.21 0.68 10.60
N ASP A 217 -2.39 1.61 10.13
CA ASP A 217 -2.80 3.03 10.12
C ASP A 217 -3.66 3.32 8.90
N HIS A 218 -3.20 2.91 7.72
CA HIS A 218 -3.81 3.16 6.42
C HIS A 218 -4.05 1.84 5.70
N LEU A 219 -5.32 1.42 5.62
CA LEU A 219 -5.71 0.28 4.79
C LEU A 219 -6.10 0.80 3.40
N ARG A 220 -5.43 0.32 2.36
CA ARG A 220 -5.73 0.68 0.97
C ARG A 220 -5.96 -0.56 0.12
N ARG A 221 -7.04 -0.53 -0.64
CA ARG A 221 -7.35 -1.55 -1.66
C ARG A 221 -6.76 -1.18 -3.01
N THR A 222 -6.48 -2.20 -3.82
CA THR A 222 -6.53 -2.15 -5.29
C THR A 222 -7.24 -3.39 -5.84
N ASP A 223 -8.35 -3.21 -6.59
CA ASP A 223 -9.05 -4.21 -7.44
C ASP A 223 -9.09 -5.68 -6.96
N CYS A 224 -9.52 -5.97 -5.72
CA CYS A 224 -9.45 -7.31 -5.13
C CYS A 224 -10.78 -7.85 -4.58
N VAL A 225 -10.79 -9.09 -4.04
CA VAL A 225 -11.99 -9.61 -3.36
C VAL A 225 -12.30 -8.87 -2.05
N LYS A 226 -13.57 -8.88 -1.66
CA LYS A 226 -14.09 -8.27 -0.43
C LYS A 226 -13.76 -9.17 0.77
N TRP A 227 -12.56 -9.03 1.33
CA TRP A 227 -12.04 -9.88 2.42
C TRP A 227 -12.10 -9.22 3.81
N VAL A 228 -12.32 -7.91 3.87
CA VAL A 228 -12.38 -7.17 5.13
C VAL A 228 -13.79 -7.28 5.70
N ASP A 229 -13.91 -7.95 6.86
CA ASP A 229 -15.12 -7.97 7.67
C ASP A 229 -14.99 -7.06 8.91
N PHE A 230 -16.01 -7.06 9.78
CA PHE A 230 -15.96 -6.28 11.02
C PHE A 230 -14.87 -6.70 11.98
N ASN A 231 -14.60 -8.00 12.08
CA ASN A 231 -13.60 -8.47 13.03
C ASN A 231 -12.21 -8.03 12.61
N VAL A 232 -11.90 -8.12 11.31
CA VAL A 232 -10.66 -7.61 10.72
C VAL A 232 -10.55 -6.10 10.93
N LEU A 233 -11.56 -5.34 10.51
CA LEU A 233 -11.53 -3.87 10.58
C LEU A 233 -11.40 -3.36 12.02
N ARG A 234 -12.11 -3.97 12.98
CA ARG A 234 -12.01 -3.61 14.41
C ARG A 234 -10.61 -3.85 14.97
N ARG A 235 -9.94 -4.92 14.53
CA ARG A 235 -8.61 -5.30 15.01
C ARG A 235 -7.52 -4.42 14.41
N PHE A 236 -7.63 -4.07 13.14
CA PHE A 236 -6.72 -3.11 12.51
C PHE A 236 -6.76 -1.73 13.19
N ASP A 237 -7.94 -1.31 13.67
CA ASP A 237 -8.14 -0.02 14.35
C ASP A 237 -7.51 1.12 13.54
N CYS A 238 -7.91 1.18 12.26
CA CYS A 238 -7.34 2.09 11.27
C CYS A 238 -7.52 3.55 11.62
N VAL A 239 -6.55 4.37 11.20
CA VAL A 239 -6.72 5.82 11.08
C VAL A 239 -7.50 6.11 9.81
N GLU A 240 -7.09 5.47 8.71
CA GLU A 240 -7.69 5.59 7.39
C GLU A 240 -7.96 4.19 6.82
N ALA A 241 -9.14 3.99 6.23
CA ALA A 241 -9.41 2.79 5.46
C ALA A 241 -10.19 3.13 4.20
N SER A 242 -9.69 2.69 3.05
CA SER A 242 -10.40 2.71 1.77
C SER A 242 -10.39 1.29 1.19
N THR A 243 -11.57 0.64 1.19
CA THR A 243 -11.71 -0.74 0.72
C THR A 243 -13.15 -1.08 0.37
N ASP A 244 -13.34 -1.95 -0.62
CA ASP A 244 -14.63 -2.59 -0.85
C ASP A 244 -14.92 -3.59 0.26
N THR A 245 -16.19 -3.68 0.63
CA THR A 245 -16.69 -4.53 1.70
C THR A 245 -17.92 -5.30 1.24
N ASN A 246 -18.22 -6.38 1.94
CA ASN A 246 -19.51 -7.08 1.82
C ASN A 246 -20.57 -6.52 2.77
N PHE A 247 -20.35 -5.32 3.33
CA PHE A 247 -21.28 -4.77 4.31
C PHE A 247 -22.62 -4.43 3.67
N SER A 248 -23.70 -4.82 4.34
CA SER A 248 -25.06 -4.33 4.10
C SER A 248 -25.28 -2.97 4.77
N ASN A 249 -26.45 -2.38 4.57
CA ASN A 249 -26.86 -1.20 5.33
C ASN A 249 -26.97 -1.49 6.85
N GLU A 250 -27.42 -2.69 7.25
CA GLU A 250 -27.45 -3.11 8.66
C GLU A 250 -26.05 -3.20 9.26
N ASP A 251 -25.12 -3.78 8.50
CA ASP A 251 -23.72 -3.86 8.88
C ASP A 251 -23.16 -2.46 9.13
N MET A 252 -23.40 -1.52 8.22
CA MET A 252 -22.97 -0.13 8.39
C MET A 252 -23.63 0.57 9.58
N ASN A 253 -24.88 0.23 9.93
CA ASN A 253 -25.50 0.71 11.17
C ASN A 253 -24.75 0.18 12.42
N LEU A 254 -24.39 -1.10 12.45
CA LEU A 254 -23.61 -1.68 13.55
C LEU A 254 -22.22 -1.05 13.67
N PHE A 255 -21.55 -0.82 12.53
CA PHE A 255 -20.29 -0.09 12.46
C PHE A 255 -20.37 1.27 13.16
N LEU A 256 -21.38 2.07 12.79
CA LEU A 256 -21.55 3.41 13.34
C LEU A 256 -21.99 3.41 14.80
N LYS A 257 -22.81 2.44 15.23
CA LYS A 257 -23.17 2.27 16.66
C LYS A 257 -21.94 1.98 17.50
N ASP A 258 -21.10 1.05 17.07
CA ASP A 258 -19.82 0.76 17.74
C ASP A 258 -18.91 1.99 17.83
N TRP A 259 -18.82 2.78 16.76
CA TRP A 259 -18.06 4.01 16.77
C TRP A 259 -18.68 5.05 17.72
N LYS A 260 -19.99 5.30 17.64
CA LYS A 260 -20.74 6.26 18.48
C LYS A 260 -20.62 5.93 19.97
N GLU A 261 -20.64 4.65 20.33
CA GLU A 261 -20.52 4.18 21.71
C GLU A 261 -19.06 4.06 22.18
N GLY A 262 -18.09 4.33 21.28
CA GLY A 262 -16.65 4.27 21.60
C GLY A 262 -16.15 2.85 21.85
N ARG A 263 -16.81 1.82 21.29
CA ARG A 263 -16.39 0.42 21.43
C ARG A 263 -15.25 0.02 20.49
N SER A 264 -15.23 0.61 19.29
CA SER A 264 -14.30 0.26 18.21
C SER A 264 -13.90 1.49 17.39
N TYR A 265 -12.87 1.33 16.54
CA TYR A 265 -12.42 2.34 15.56
C TYR A 265 -12.03 3.67 16.24
N HIS A 266 -11.20 3.57 17.27
CA HIS A 266 -10.91 4.67 18.19
C HIS A 266 -10.10 5.77 17.50
N ARG A 267 -9.28 5.33 16.54
CA ARG A 267 -8.33 6.12 15.75
C ARG A 267 -8.90 6.61 14.43
N ALA A 268 -10.13 6.20 14.10
CA ALA A 268 -10.77 6.54 12.84
C ALA A 268 -10.74 8.05 12.59
N TYR A 269 -10.15 8.41 11.45
CA TYR A 269 -10.13 9.76 10.90
C TYR A 269 -10.90 9.80 9.58
N TRP A 270 -10.66 8.84 8.69
CA TRP A 270 -11.34 8.72 7.41
C TRP A 270 -11.64 7.26 7.08
N MET A 271 -12.88 6.98 6.68
CA MET A 271 -13.30 5.65 6.21
C MET A 271 -14.07 5.82 4.92
N ASP A 272 -13.72 5.02 3.92
CA ASP A 272 -14.31 5.02 2.59
C ASP A 272 -14.56 3.58 2.16
N PHE A 273 -15.83 3.20 2.05
CA PHE A 273 -16.23 1.83 1.79
C PHE A 273 -17.19 1.77 0.62
N LEU A 274 -16.86 0.93 -0.36
CA LEU A 274 -17.87 0.44 -1.30
C LEU A 274 -18.62 -0.72 -0.62
N ILE A 275 -19.91 -0.53 -0.35
CA ILE A 275 -20.72 -1.54 0.35
C ILE A 275 -21.45 -2.48 -0.66
N SER A 276 -22.15 -3.50 -0.17
CA SER A 276 -22.73 -4.56 -1.02
C SER A 276 -24.05 -4.19 -1.70
N GLU A 277 -24.70 -3.14 -1.24
CA GLU A 277 -26.00 -2.67 -1.72
C GLU A 277 -26.05 -1.14 -1.73
N ARG A 278 -27.04 -0.57 -2.42
CA ARG A 278 -27.25 0.89 -2.41
C ARG A 278 -27.43 1.39 -0.98
N VAL A 279 -26.77 2.49 -0.66
CA VAL A 279 -26.83 3.15 0.64
C VAL A 279 -28.23 3.67 0.92
N LYS A 280 -28.78 3.24 2.05
CA LYS A 280 -30.09 3.62 2.62
C LYS A 280 -29.84 4.36 3.94
N TRP A 281 -29.80 5.69 3.88
CA TRP A 281 -29.37 6.53 5.01
C TRP A 281 -30.28 6.42 6.24
N LYS A 282 -31.61 6.27 6.12
CA LYS A 282 -32.49 6.05 7.28
C LYS A 282 -32.13 4.76 8.00
N LYS A 283 -31.86 3.71 7.22
CA LYS A 283 -31.48 2.38 7.74
C LYS A 283 -30.11 2.40 8.40
N ILE A 284 -29.11 3.00 7.75
CA ILE A 284 -27.76 3.14 8.31
C ILE A 284 -27.75 4.00 9.56
N LEU A 285 -28.56 5.05 9.62
CA LEU A 285 -28.54 6.05 10.69
C LEU A 285 -29.54 5.80 11.82
N GLU A 286 -30.27 4.68 11.77
CA GLU A 286 -31.27 4.34 12.76
C GLU A 286 -30.67 4.25 14.18
N GLY A 287 -31.18 5.08 15.09
CA GLY A 287 -30.75 5.14 16.49
C GLY A 287 -29.42 5.86 16.73
N LEU A 288 -28.93 6.66 15.77
CA LEU A 288 -27.65 7.38 15.91
C LEU A 288 -27.79 8.88 16.24
N ASP A 289 -29.01 9.40 16.33
CA ASP A 289 -29.30 10.83 16.51
C ASP A 289 -28.63 11.70 15.43
N ALA A 290 -28.64 11.22 14.19
CA ALA A 290 -27.94 11.86 13.08
C ALA A 290 -28.60 13.19 12.68
N GLU A 291 -27.78 14.22 12.44
CA GLU A 291 -28.23 15.54 12.01
C GLU A 291 -27.83 15.80 10.56
N LEU A 292 -28.82 15.94 9.66
CA LEU A 292 -28.59 16.28 8.26
C LEU A 292 -28.09 17.72 8.12
N ARG A 293 -26.96 17.89 7.41
CA ARG A 293 -26.32 19.16 7.10
C ARG A 293 -26.53 19.50 5.63
N ASP A 294 -26.81 20.78 5.37
CA ASP A 294 -27.05 21.25 4.00
C ASP A 294 -25.75 21.31 3.20
N LEU A 295 -25.72 20.55 2.10
CA LEU A 295 -24.62 20.45 1.14
C LEU A 295 -24.24 21.81 0.54
N ARG A 296 -25.17 22.76 0.46
CA ARG A 296 -24.94 24.10 -0.12
C ARG A 296 -24.23 25.05 0.84
N THR A 297 -24.28 24.79 2.15
CA THR A 297 -23.84 25.76 3.17
C THR A 297 -22.79 25.21 4.13
N VAL A 298 -22.74 23.89 4.33
CA VAL A 298 -21.79 23.24 5.22
C VAL A 298 -20.65 22.66 4.41
N LYS A 299 -19.46 23.19 4.65
CA LYS A 299 -18.21 22.77 3.99
C LYS A 299 -17.15 22.46 5.04
N ARG A 300 -16.55 21.28 4.97
CA ARG A 300 -15.44 20.85 5.84
C ARG A 300 -14.22 20.56 4.98
N THR A 301 -13.13 21.26 5.26
CA THR A 301 -11.88 21.08 4.53
C THR A 301 -10.95 20.17 5.29
N PHE A 302 -10.42 19.15 4.62
CA PHE A 302 -9.56 18.14 5.21
C PHE A 302 -8.41 17.80 4.26
N ARG A 303 -7.40 17.10 4.79
CA ARG A 303 -6.21 16.72 4.04
C ARG A 303 -6.03 15.22 4.16
N PHE A 304 -5.96 14.55 3.02
CA PHE A 304 -5.44 13.19 2.98
C PHE A 304 -3.91 13.24 3.10
N ASN A 305 -3.32 12.15 3.60
CA ASN A 305 -1.90 12.07 3.90
C ASN A 305 -0.96 12.39 2.71
N ASP A 306 0.28 12.75 3.08
CA ASP A 306 1.55 12.96 2.33
C ASP A 306 1.56 13.99 1.19
N ASN A 307 0.52 14.03 0.37
CA ASN A 307 0.51 14.73 -0.91
C ASN A 307 0.06 16.20 -0.80
N ARG A 308 -0.25 16.67 0.42
CA ARG A 308 -0.81 18.02 0.71
C ARG A 308 -2.11 18.33 -0.05
N GLN A 309 -2.76 17.35 -0.66
CA GLN A 309 -4.00 17.56 -1.39
C GLN A 309 -5.11 17.92 -0.40
N VAL A 310 -5.81 19.00 -0.69
CA VAL A 310 -6.85 19.57 0.17
C VAL A 310 -8.19 19.26 -0.48
N TRP A 311 -9.06 18.63 0.28
CA TRP A 311 -10.37 18.20 -0.18
C TRP A 311 -11.46 18.83 0.66
N ASP A 312 -12.59 19.07 0.01
CA ASP A 312 -13.75 19.69 0.62
C ASP A 312 -14.90 18.68 0.68
N TYR A 313 -15.41 18.45 1.88
CA TYR A 313 -16.57 17.61 2.16
C TYR A 313 -17.78 18.48 2.45
N HIS A 314 -18.86 18.33 1.68
CA HIS A 314 -20.04 19.18 1.73
C HIS A 314 -21.24 18.45 2.35
N GLY A 315 -21.96 19.09 3.27
CA GLY A 315 -23.17 18.55 3.88
C GLY A 315 -22.94 17.29 4.74
N GLY A 316 -23.78 16.28 4.52
CA GLY A 316 -23.72 14.96 5.17
C GLY A 316 -24.53 14.88 6.47
N PHE A 317 -24.34 13.80 7.21
CA PHE A 317 -24.98 13.55 8.49
C PHE A 317 -23.97 13.59 9.61
N ASP A 318 -24.18 14.47 10.59
CA ASP A 318 -23.34 14.53 11.77
C ASP A 318 -23.81 13.52 12.82
N ILE A 319 -22.87 12.76 13.37
CA ILE A 319 -23.08 11.78 14.45
C ILE A 319 -22.08 12.10 15.56
N LYS A 320 -22.59 12.27 16.78
CA LYS A 320 -21.76 12.57 17.95
C LYS A 320 -21.45 11.30 18.75
N ARG A 321 -20.16 11.04 18.99
CA ARG A 321 -19.65 9.96 19.83
C ARG A 321 -19.79 10.30 21.31
N ILE A 322 -19.77 9.27 22.17
CA ILE A 322 -19.87 9.39 23.63
C ILE A 322 -18.82 10.31 24.27
N ASP A 323 -17.62 10.41 23.68
CA ASP A 323 -16.53 11.28 24.13
C ASP A 323 -16.59 12.70 23.55
N GLY A 324 -17.62 13.00 22.76
CA GLY A 324 -17.86 14.32 22.18
C GLY A 324 -17.27 14.53 20.78
N LYS A 325 -16.48 13.59 20.23
CA LYS A 325 -16.04 13.66 18.83
C LYS A 325 -17.23 13.60 17.87
N VAL A 326 -17.09 14.24 16.71
CA VAL A 326 -18.13 14.26 15.68
C VAL A 326 -17.62 13.56 14.43
N ALA A 327 -18.45 12.67 13.88
CA ALA A 327 -18.26 12.14 12.54
C ALA A 327 -19.28 12.79 11.61
N THR A 328 -18.86 13.10 10.40
CA THR A 328 -19.77 13.39 9.30
C THR A 328 -19.75 12.21 8.34
N VAL A 329 -20.92 11.66 8.03
CA VAL A 329 -21.08 10.55 7.08
C VAL A 329 -21.94 10.93 5.88
N GLY A 330 -21.71 10.24 4.76
CA GLY A 330 -22.35 10.58 3.49
C GLY A 330 -21.72 9.84 2.31
N TYR A 331 -22.13 10.17 1.10
CA TYR A 331 -21.56 9.64 -0.13
C TYR A 331 -20.19 10.26 -0.40
N CYS A 332 -19.21 9.45 -0.83
CA CYS A 332 -17.92 9.98 -1.27
C CYS A 332 -18.10 10.78 -2.57
N TYR A 333 -18.58 10.14 -3.65
CA TYR A 333 -18.78 10.74 -4.98
C TYR A 333 -19.61 12.03 -5.00
N PHE A 334 -20.68 12.11 -4.20
CA PHE A 334 -21.63 13.24 -4.26
C PHE A 334 -21.34 14.36 -3.26
N GLN A 335 -20.32 14.23 -2.40
CA GLN A 335 -20.08 15.20 -1.34
C GLN A 335 -18.64 15.69 -1.26
N VAL A 336 -17.73 15.12 -2.04
CA VAL A 336 -16.31 15.46 -2.03
C VAL A 336 -15.91 16.22 -3.30
N THR A 337 -15.13 17.30 -3.15
CA THR A 337 -14.60 18.10 -4.28
C THR A 337 -13.13 18.51 -4.06
N GLU A 338 -12.36 18.66 -5.13
CA GLU A 338 -10.97 19.15 -5.12
C GLU A 338 -10.86 20.67 -5.40
N ASN A 339 -11.41 21.52 -4.52
CA ASN A 339 -11.52 22.97 -4.75
C ASN A 339 -12.36 23.37 -5.99
N GLU A 340 -13.20 22.46 -6.48
CA GLU A 340 -14.13 22.70 -7.58
C GLU A 340 -15.51 23.10 -7.05
N PRO A 341 -16.33 23.83 -7.85
CA PRO A 341 -17.71 24.10 -7.49
C PRO A 341 -18.54 22.81 -7.43
N LEU A 342 -19.63 22.85 -6.66
CA LEU A 342 -20.58 21.74 -6.60
C LEU A 342 -21.18 21.48 -7.99
N ARG A 343 -21.16 20.22 -8.40
CA ARG A 343 -21.74 19.78 -9.68
C ARG A 343 -23.26 19.61 -9.55
N PRO A 344 -24.06 19.82 -10.61
CA PRO A 344 -25.52 19.68 -10.55
C PRO A 344 -25.99 18.36 -9.97
N GLU A 345 -25.35 17.24 -10.34
CA GLU A 345 -25.68 15.91 -9.86
C GLU A 345 -25.49 15.72 -8.35
N MET A 346 -24.58 16.47 -7.73
CA MET A 346 -24.40 16.47 -6.28
C MET A 346 -25.60 17.13 -5.57
N LEU A 347 -26.13 18.20 -6.17
CA LEU A 347 -27.31 18.90 -5.65
C LEU A 347 -28.59 18.08 -5.83
N GLU A 348 -28.73 17.43 -6.99
CA GLU A 348 -29.85 16.52 -7.28
C GLU A 348 -29.89 15.35 -6.31
N GLU A 349 -28.74 14.71 -6.06
CA GLU A 349 -28.61 13.62 -5.10
C GLU A 349 -28.89 14.10 -3.68
N TYR A 350 -28.37 15.27 -3.27
CA TYR A 350 -28.67 15.86 -1.98
C TYR A 350 -30.17 16.13 -1.79
N ASP A 351 -30.83 16.74 -2.78
CA ASP A 351 -32.27 17.01 -2.70
C ASP A 351 -33.08 15.71 -2.63
N ARG A 352 -32.59 14.62 -3.25
CA ARG A 352 -33.17 13.29 -3.06
C ARG A 352 -33.03 12.80 -1.62
N VAL A 353 -31.83 12.85 -1.06
CA VAL A 353 -31.57 12.47 0.34
C VAL A 353 -32.45 13.28 1.30
N VAL A 354 -32.60 14.59 1.07
CA VAL A 354 -33.49 15.45 1.89
C VAL A 354 -34.94 15.00 1.83
N ARG A 355 -35.46 14.70 0.63
CA ARG A 355 -36.85 14.23 0.47
C ARG A 355 -37.08 12.91 1.20
N VAL A 356 -36.18 11.95 0.99
CA VAL A 356 -36.27 10.64 1.64
C VAL A 356 -36.12 10.77 3.15
N TRP A 357 -35.15 11.53 3.63
CA TRP A 357 -34.92 11.72 5.06
C TRP A 357 -36.15 12.31 5.77
N ASN A 358 -36.86 13.22 5.12
CA ASN A 358 -38.06 13.87 5.66
C ASN A 358 -39.38 13.14 5.34
N SER A 359 -39.37 12.04 4.58
CA SER A 359 -40.59 11.27 4.29
C SER A 359 -41.01 10.41 5.49
N GLU A 360 -42.29 10.06 5.60
CA GLU A 360 -42.78 9.08 6.58
C GLU A 360 -42.53 7.63 6.12
N ASP A 361 -42.33 7.42 4.82
CA ASP A 361 -42.12 6.11 4.20
C ASP A 361 -40.68 5.58 4.39
N ASN A 362 -40.50 4.28 4.12
CA ASN A 362 -39.18 3.62 4.13
C ASN A 362 -38.25 4.14 3.01
N ASP A 363 -36.95 3.88 3.13
CA ASP A 363 -35.88 4.18 2.14
C ASP A 363 -36.04 3.46 0.77
N ASP A 364 -37.23 2.97 0.45
CA ASP A 364 -37.55 2.24 -0.79
C ASP A 364 -37.97 3.23 -1.88
N GLU A 365 -37.05 4.11 -2.30
CA GLU A 365 -37.23 4.86 -3.54
C GLU A 365 -36.90 3.96 -4.75
N GLU A 366 -37.78 3.97 -5.75
CA GLU A 366 -37.49 3.46 -7.10
C GLU A 366 -36.23 4.13 -7.66
N GLU A 367 -35.44 3.38 -8.43
CA GLU A 367 -34.25 3.90 -9.10
C GLU A 367 -34.69 4.98 -10.11
N ILE A 368 -34.46 6.25 -9.79
CA ILE A 368 -34.74 7.36 -10.70
C ILE A 368 -33.71 7.29 -11.82
N GLU A 369 -34.18 7.35 -13.07
CA GLU A 369 -33.30 7.33 -14.23
C GLU A 369 -32.39 8.57 -14.23
N ASP A 370 -31.08 8.34 -14.19
CA ASP A 370 -30.08 9.40 -14.29
C ASP A 370 -30.15 10.08 -15.66
N VAL A 371 -30.55 11.35 -15.68
CA VAL A 371 -30.52 12.19 -16.88
C VAL A 371 -29.10 12.77 -17.03
N ILE A 372 -28.35 12.25 -17.99
CA ILE A 372 -26.99 12.72 -18.29
C ILE A 372 -27.05 13.74 -19.43
N VAL A 373 -26.58 14.95 -19.17
CA VAL A 373 -26.38 15.97 -20.22
C VAL A 373 -24.97 15.81 -20.77
N VAL A 374 -24.86 15.53 -22.07
CA VAL A 374 -23.57 15.34 -22.73
C VAL A 374 -22.95 16.69 -23.09
N PRO A 375 -21.71 16.99 -22.66
CA PRO A 375 -21.02 18.22 -23.04
C PRO A 375 -20.75 18.31 -24.55
N GLU A 376 -20.73 19.53 -25.09
CA GLU A 376 -20.34 19.76 -26.49
C GLU A 376 -18.90 19.29 -26.74
N GLY A 377 -18.68 18.53 -27.82
CA GLY A 377 -17.36 18.05 -28.24
C GLY A 377 -17.01 16.63 -27.78
N VAL A 378 -17.89 15.95 -27.06
CA VAL A 378 -17.76 14.51 -26.78
C VAL A 378 -17.92 13.73 -28.09
N VAL A 379 -16.90 12.95 -28.46
CA VAL A 379 -16.88 12.20 -29.74
C VAL A 379 -17.75 10.94 -29.67
N ASP A 380 -17.86 10.33 -28.50
CA ASP A 380 -18.63 9.11 -28.25
C ASP A 380 -19.62 9.37 -27.11
N GLU A 381 -20.76 9.98 -27.46
CA GLU A 381 -21.79 10.39 -26.51
C GLU A 381 -22.36 9.19 -25.73
N GLN A 382 -22.52 8.04 -26.40
CA GLN A 382 -23.07 6.84 -25.78
C GLN A 382 -22.14 6.31 -24.69
N ARG A 383 -20.84 6.19 -24.99
CA ARG A 383 -19.85 5.75 -24.01
C ARG A 383 -19.75 6.72 -22.83
N TYR A 384 -19.86 8.02 -23.08
CA TYR A 384 -19.88 9.02 -22.03
C TYR A 384 -21.10 8.84 -21.11
N ILE A 385 -22.31 8.72 -21.68
CA ILE A 385 -23.54 8.49 -20.91
C ILE A 385 -23.44 7.21 -20.08
N GLU A 386 -22.94 6.12 -20.67
CA GLU A 386 -22.75 4.84 -19.96
C GLU A 386 -21.76 4.95 -18.81
N SER A 387 -20.64 5.66 -19.02
CA SER A 387 -19.63 5.93 -17.98
C SER A 387 -20.23 6.73 -16.83
N GLU A 388 -20.89 7.85 -17.11
CA GLU A 388 -21.52 8.71 -16.11
C GLU A 388 -22.61 7.98 -15.32
N LYS A 389 -23.47 7.21 -16.00
CA LYS A 389 -24.48 6.37 -15.34
C LYS A 389 -23.82 5.33 -14.43
N SER A 390 -22.72 4.71 -14.87
CA SER A 390 -21.98 3.75 -14.07
C SER A 390 -21.34 4.39 -12.84
N GLU A 391 -20.72 5.57 -12.98
CA GLU A 391 -20.13 6.31 -11.86
C GLU A 391 -21.17 6.73 -10.83
N ARG A 392 -22.27 7.35 -11.26
CA ARG A 392 -23.36 7.73 -10.34
C ARG A 392 -23.96 6.52 -9.64
N ARG A 393 -24.12 5.41 -10.36
CA ARG A 393 -24.57 4.14 -9.78
C ARG A 393 -23.59 3.66 -8.70
N LEU A 394 -22.30 3.61 -8.99
CA LEU A 394 -21.27 3.20 -8.01
C LEU A 394 -21.20 4.16 -6.81
N GLY A 395 -21.28 5.46 -7.05
CA GLY A 395 -21.28 6.49 -6.01
C GLY A 395 -22.41 6.35 -5.00
N ARG A 396 -23.53 5.70 -5.37
CA ARG A 396 -24.64 5.39 -4.43
C ARG A 396 -24.41 4.15 -3.56
N TYR A 397 -23.34 3.41 -3.81
CA TYR A 397 -22.85 2.29 -2.99
C TYR A 397 -21.64 2.70 -2.15
N GLU A 398 -21.13 3.92 -2.33
CA GLU A 398 -20.01 4.45 -1.58
C GLU A 398 -20.49 5.10 -0.29
N PHE A 399 -19.91 4.65 0.82
CA PHE A 399 -20.05 5.24 2.12
C PHE A 399 -18.74 5.92 2.50
N MET A 400 -18.81 7.16 2.96
CA MET A 400 -17.69 7.89 3.53
C MET A 400 -18.00 8.38 4.93
N MET A 401 -17.00 8.33 5.81
CA MET A 401 -16.99 8.92 7.15
C MET A 401 -15.73 9.74 7.35
N ILE A 402 -15.87 10.96 7.87
CA ILE A 402 -14.76 11.79 8.36
C ILE A 402 -14.99 12.16 9.83
N VAL A 403 -13.93 12.11 10.65
CA VAL A 403 -14.00 12.41 12.09
C VAL A 403 -13.20 13.68 12.39
N TRP A 404 -13.77 14.59 13.18
CA TRP A 404 -13.17 15.88 13.52
C TRP A 404 -13.40 16.33 14.97
#